data_AF-A0A9J9U994-F1
#
_entry.id   AF-A0A9J9U994-F1
#
_cell.length_a   1.000
_cell.length_b   1.000
_cell.length_c   1.000
_cell.angle_alpha   90.00
_cell.angle_beta   90.00
_cell.angle_gamma   90.00
#
_symmetry.space_group_name_H-M   'P 1'
#
loop_
_entity.id
_entity.type
_entity.pdbx_description
1 polymer ?
#
loop_
_entity_poly.entity_id
_entity_poly.type
_entity_poly.pdbx_seq_one_letter_code
_entity_poly.pdbx_strand_id
1 'polypeptide(L)' 'MAHDHPIAPNAADVEAATATDAAESVVHLIPVVIPAVGAAMIFLLAFIAVYMA' A
#
# COMPACT_ATOMS: atom_id res chain seq x y z
N MET A 1 23.77 -6.80 -34.95
CA MET A 1 23.13 -7.71 -33.97
C MET A 1 24.05 -7.83 -32.77
N ALA A 2 24.07 -6.84 -31.88
CA ALA A 2 24.81 -6.95 -30.62
C ALA A 2 24.36 -5.80 -29.71
N HIS A 3 23.58 -6.10 -28.67
CA HIS A 3 23.56 -5.40 -27.38
C HIS A 3 22.70 -6.21 -26.38
N ASP A 4 23.14 -7.43 -26.05
CA ASP A 4 22.66 -8.16 -24.87
C ASP A 4 23.86 -8.34 -23.92
N HIS A 5 24.19 -7.28 -23.18
CA HIS A 5 25.11 -7.37 -22.06
C HIS A 5 24.26 -7.45 -20.79
N PRO A 6 24.08 -8.63 -20.16
CA PRO A 6 23.34 -8.73 -18.90
C PRO A 6 24.11 -7.94 -17.84
N ILE A 7 23.58 -6.78 -17.45
CA ILE A 7 24.14 -5.97 -16.39
C ILE A 7 23.97 -6.75 -15.08
N ALA A 8 25.09 -7.04 -14.41
CA ALA A 8 25.07 -7.70 -13.10
C ALA A 8 24.28 -6.82 -12.12
N PRO A 9 23.36 -7.39 -11.31
CA PRO A 9 22.59 -6.62 -10.33
C PRO A 9 23.53 -5.82 -9.43
N ASN A 10 23.25 -4.53 -9.27
CA ASN A 10 24.05 -3.73 -8.35
C ASN A 10 23.67 -4.11 -6.90
N ALA A 11 24.56 -3.87 -5.94
CA ALA A 11 24.34 -4.29 -4.55
C ALA A 11 23.06 -3.70 -3.92
N ALA A 12 22.64 -2.50 -4.36
CA ALA A 12 21.41 -1.88 -3.90
C ALA A 12 20.15 -2.58 -4.46
N ASP A 13 20.20 -3.11 -5.68
CA ASP A 13 19.11 -3.90 -6.26
C ASP A 13 18.90 -5.22 -5.50
N VAL A 14 20.00 -5.84 -5.03
CA VAL A 14 19.97 -7.08 -4.23
C VAL A 14 19.41 -6.82 -2.83
N GLU A 15 19.77 -5.69 -2.23
CA GLU A 15 19.24 -5.26 -0.93
C GLU A 15 17.74 -4.92 -1.03
N ALA A 16 17.32 -4.24 -2.09
CA ALA A 16 15.91 -3.96 -2.36
C ALA A 16 15.08 -5.23 -2.64
N ALA A 17 15.64 -6.20 -3.36
CA ALA A 17 14.96 -7.47 -3.67
C ALA A 17 14.78 -8.39 -2.44
N THR A 18 15.59 -8.19 -1.40
CA THR A 18 15.50 -8.94 -0.14
C THR A 18 14.72 -8.20 0.95
N ALA A 19 14.43 -6.92 0.74
CA ALA A 19 13.56 -6.14 1.62
C ALA A 19 12.09 -6.54 1.44
N THR A 20 11.38 -6.73 2.55
CA THR A 20 9.92 -6.91 2.51
C THR A 20 9.24 -5.58 2.21
N ASP A 21 8.50 -5.52 1.11
CA ASP A 21 7.66 -4.35 0.80
C ASP A 21 6.43 -4.34 1.71
N ALA A 22 6.31 -3.27 2.50
CA ALA A 22 5.17 -3.07 3.38
C ALA A 22 3.85 -2.99 2.59
N ALA A 23 3.86 -2.43 1.37
CA ALA A 23 2.65 -2.33 0.56
C ALA A 23 2.14 -3.70 0.11
N GLU A 24 3.03 -4.58 -0.35
CA GLU A 24 2.68 -5.97 -0.71
C GLU A 24 2.06 -6.75 0.47
N SER A 25 2.56 -6.52 1.69
CA SER A 25 2.04 -7.18 2.90
C SER A 25 0.58 -6.80 3.22
N VAL A 26 0.13 -5.61 2.82
CA VAL A 26 -1.22 -5.09 3.10
C VAL A 26 -2.17 -5.17 1.91
N VAL A 27 -1.68 -5.46 0.70
CA VAL A 27 -2.49 -5.45 -0.54
C VAL A 27 -3.68 -6.39 -0.48
N HIS A 28 -3.49 -7.55 0.17
CA HIS A 28 -4.51 -8.58 0.38
C HIS A 28 -5.66 -8.11 1.28
N LEU A 29 -5.42 -7.10 2.13
CA LEU A 29 -6.41 -6.53 3.04
C LEU A 29 -7.19 -5.37 2.42
N ILE A 30 -6.79 -4.85 1.26
CA ILE A 30 -7.46 -3.71 0.57
C ILE A 30 -8.98 -3.91 0.44
N PRO A 31 -9.50 -5.09 0.03
CA PRO A 31 -10.94 -5.29 -0.09
C PRO A 31 -11.72 -5.09 1.21
N VAL A 32 -11.06 -5.22 2.37
CA VAL A 32 -11.68 -5.07 3.70
C VAL A 32 -11.37 -3.70 4.30
N VAL A 33 -10.13 -3.22 4.18
CA VAL A 33 -9.68 -1.95 4.74
C VAL A 33 -10.41 -0.77 4.10
N ILE A 34 -10.59 -0.76 2.77
CA ILE A 34 -11.23 0.36 2.09
C ILE A 34 -12.69 0.53 2.54
N PRO A 35 -13.54 -0.51 2.56
CA PRO A 35 -14.88 -0.40 3.14
C PRO A 35 -14.89 -0.02 4.62
N ALA A 36 -14.00 -0.61 5.44
CA ALA A 36 -13.97 -0.35 6.88
C ALA A 36 -13.61 1.11 7.20
N VAL A 37 -12.57 1.66 6.54
CA VAL A 37 -12.18 3.06 6.69
C VAL A 37 -13.27 3.99 6.14
N GLY A 38 -13.87 3.66 5.00
CA GLY A 38 -14.99 4.43 4.45
C GLY A 38 -16.18 4.50 5.41
N ALA A 39 -16.54 3.37 6.02
CA ALA A 39 -17.60 3.31 7.03
C ALA A 39 -17.24 4.13 8.27
N ALA A 40 -16.00 4.06 8.75
CA ALA A 40 -15.53 4.85 9.89
C ALA A 40 -15.59 6.35 9.59
N MET A 41 -15.21 6.78 8.38
CA MET A 41 -15.33 8.18 7.94
C MET A 41 -16.78 8.65 7.91
N ILE A 42 -17.69 7.88 7.33
CA ILE A 42 -19.12 8.22 7.29
C ILE A 42 -19.69 8.30 8.72
N PHE A 43 -19.38 7.33 9.56
CA PHE A 43 -19.83 7.30 10.95
C PHE A 43 -19.33 8.52 11.72
N LEU A 44 -18.05 8.89 11.56
CA LEU A 44 -17.47 10.08 12.18
C LEU A 44 -18.19 11.36 11.71
N LEU A 45 -18.44 11.49 10.41
CA LEU A 45 -19.18 12.64 9.86
C LEU A 45 -20.62 12.70 10.40
N ALA A 46 -21.31 11.56 10.45
CA ALA A 46 -22.65 11.47 11.00
C ALA A 46 -22.68 11.81 12.49
N PHE A 47 -21.70 11.36 13.27
CA PHE A 47 -21.54 11.70 14.67
C PHE A 47 -21.41 13.22 14.83
N ILE A 48 -20.48 13.86 14.11
CA ILE A 48 -20.30 15.31 14.16
C ILE A 48 -21.60 16.04 13.81
N ALA A 49 -22.33 15.57 12.79
CA ALA A 49 -23.60 16.17 12.39
C ALA A 49 -24.68 16.12 13.50
N VAL A 50 -24.69 15.08 14.34
CA VAL A 50 -25.64 14.97 15.46
C VAL A 50 -25.27 15.88 16.62
N TYR A 51 -23.97 15.98 16.96
CA TYR A 51 -23.53 16.70 18.17
C TYR A 51 -23.28 18.18 17.97
N MET A 52 -23.17 18.66 16.73
CA MET A 52 -22.96 20.07 16.39
C MET A 52 -24.22 20.78 15.86
N ALA A 53 -25.36 20.09 15.81
CA ALA A 53 -26.65 20.64 15.40
C ALA A 53 -27.34 21.42 16.53
#